data_AF-A0AA43IFH4-F1
#
_entry.id   AF-A0AA43IFH4-F1
#
_cell.length_a   1.000
_cell.length_b   1.000
_cell.length_c   1.000
_cell.angle_alpha   90.00
_cell.angle_beta   90.00
_cell.angle_gamma   90.00
#
_symmetry.space_group_name_H-M   'P 1'
#
loop_
_entity.id
_entity.type
_entity.pdbx_description
1 polymer ?
#
loop_
_entity_poly.entity_id
_entity_poly.type
_entity_poly.pdbx_seq_one_letter_code
_entity_poly.pdbx_strand_id
1 'polypeptide(L)'
;MDNITFSRTDHTVTGLNRPPGPFEYSLTLPFPITVTKSIAGVNGEKQKIDENGQLLYKGDLTVDDNGLETYNEVTTARIATAWEEVSQDYNLVNEDGSTTPITNKAKVAIAWDDLQPVMVPNIIYSAVSFAEQPSLFTFDELNAAKCASLEKSYKGKLLLYYDEDFSLENFAVDLAEHAANMGDGVIALHPRGKCRTVKLPLGESVDKVQLYLEAQDGITVEVGAAVGNLTAVVDGAAQLPSAADAVYIRFTNTTDSYKEVYAFGILA
;
A
#
# COMPACT_ATOMS: atom_id res chain seq x y z
N MET A 1 -22.29 3.72 9.73
CA MET A 1 -21.58 2.85 8.77
C MET A 1 -21.43 3.65 7.51
N ASP A 2 -20.19 3.87 7.08
CA ASP A 2 -19.94 4.45 5.77
C ASP A 2 -19.87 3.31 4.76
N ASN A 3 -20.59 3.45 3.64
CA ASN A 3 -20.48 2.52 2.52
C ASN A 3 -19.56 3.13 1.47
N ILE A 4 -18.51 2.41 1.07
CA ILE A 4 -17.56 2.89 0.06
C ILE A 4 -17.75 2.06 -1.19
N THR A 5 -17.93 2.70 -2.33
CA THR A 5 -18.04 2.01 -3.62
C THR A 5 -16.72 2.07 -4.38
N PHE A 6 -16.35 0.96 -5.00
CA PHE A 6 -15.12 0.80 -5.77
C PHE A 6 -15.43 0.38 -7.20
N SER A 7 -14.59 0.80 -8.12
CA SER A 7 -14.61 0.31 -9.51
C SER A 7 -14.05 -1.11 -9.56
N ARG A 8 -14.73 -2.00 -10.29
CA ARG A 8 -14.24 -3.36 -10.56
C ARG A 8 -13.04 -3.41 -11.51
N THR A 9 -12.73 -2.31 -12.20
CA THR A 9 -11.65 -2.25 -13.20
C THR A 9 -10.28 -2.01 -12.58
N ASP A 10 -10.23 -1.13 -11.58
CA ASP A 10 -8.99 -0.60 -11.00
C ASP A 10 -9.01 -0.57 -9.46
N HIS A 11 -10.11 -1.04 -8.84
CA HIS A 11 -10.26 -1.15 -7.39
C HIS A 11 -10.11 0.18 -6.63
N THR A 12 -10.27 1.31 -7.31
CA THR A 12 -10.24 2.65 -6.72
C THR A 12 -11.62 3.09 -6.26
N VAL A 13 -11.68 4.01 -5.29
CA VAL A 13 -12.94 4.55 -4.76
C VAL A 13 -13.65 5.41 -5.81
N THR A 14 -14.90 5.06 -6.12
CA THR A 14 -15.77 5.78 -7.08
C THR A 14 -16.97 6.45 -6.42
N GLY A 15 -17.17 6.26 -5.12
CA GLY A 15 -18.31 6.83 -4.42
C GLY A 15 -18.36 6.51 -2.94
N LEU A 16 -19.16 7.29 -2.23
CA LEU A 16 -19.39 7.19 -0.79
C LEU A 16 -20.88 7.22 -0.50
N ASN A 17 -21.31 6.43 0.49
CA ASN A 17 -22.64 6.42 1.07
C ASN A 17 -23.77 6.27 0.06
N ARG A 18 -23.54 5.43 -0.95
CA ARG A 18 -24.51 5.04 -1.97
C ARG A 18 -24.38 3.55 -2.31
N PRO A 19 -25.42 2.90 -2.85
CA PRO A 19 -25.29 1.56 -3.39
C PRO A 19 -24.33 1.53 -4.61
N PRO A 20 -23.63 0.40 -4.83
CA PRO A 20 -22.79 0.22 -6.00
C PRO A 20 -23.63 0.14 -7.28
N GLY A 21 -23.13 0.73 -8.36
CA GLY A 21 -23.65 0.54 -9.71
C GLY A 21 -23.23 -0.81 -10.33
N PRO A 22 -23.64 -1.09 -11.58
CA PRO A 22 -23.44 -2.40 -12.22
C PRO A 22 -21.98 -2.87 -12.35
N PHE A 23 -21.02 -1.94 -12.41
CA PHE A 23 -19.58 -2.23 -12.53
C PHE A 23 -18.80 -1.87 -11.27
N GLU A 24 -19.51 -1.79 -10.14
CA GLU A 24 -18.94 -1.43 -8.86
C GLU A 24 -19.21 -2.53 -7.85
N TYR A 25 -18.50 -2.45 -6.73
CA TYR A 25 -18.75 -3.23 -5.53
C TYR A 25 -18.52 -2.33 -4.31
N SER A 26 -18.87 -2.79 -3.12
CA SER A 26 -18.81 -1.92 -1.94
C SER A 26 -18.22 -2.59 -0.71
N LEU A 27 -17.48 -1.80 0.06
CA LEU A 27 -16.98 -2.14 1.38
C LEU A 27 -17.80 -1.35 2.41
N THR A 28 -18.39 -2.07 3.36
CA THR A 28 -18.99 -1.42 4.53
C THR A 28 -17.91 -1.20 5.58
N LEU A 29 -17.84 0.04 6.10
CA LEU A 29 -16.99 0.39 7.23
C LEU A 29 -17.80 0.37 8.54
N PRO A 30 -17.55 -0.62 9.43
CA PRO A 30 -18.24 -0.70 10.72
C PRO A 30 -17.83 0.41 11.68
N PHE A 31 -16.58 0.88 11.56
CA PHE A 31 -15.98 1.90 12.41
C PHE A 31 -15.36 2.99 11.54
N PRO A 32 -15.26 4.24 12.04
CA PRO A 32 -14.51 5.28 11.37
C PRO A 32 -13.04 4.87 11.20
N ILE A 33 -12.54 4.93 9.97
CA ILE A 33 -11.13 4.66 9.67
C ILE A 33 -10.33 5.97 9.58
N THR A 34 -9.08 5.93 10.05
CA THR A 34 -8.12 7.04 9.93
C THR A 34 -6.89 6.52 9.19
N VAL A 35 -7.00 6.41 7.87
CA VAL A 35 -5.90 5.97 7.01
C VAL A 35 -5.32 7.17 6.25
N THR A 36 -3.98 7.21 6.20
CA THR A 36 -3.19 8.23 5.52
C THR A 36 -2.13 7.56 4.69
N LYS A 37 -1.87 8.08 3.49
CA LYS A 37 -0.77 7.60 2.65
C LYS A 37 0.07 8.73 2.11
N SER A 38 1.32 8.41 1.79
CA SER A 38 2.25 9.34 1.17
C SER A 38 2.06 9.30 -0.34
N ILE A 39 1.83 10.46 -0.96
CA ILE A 39 1.79 10.61 -2.41
C ILE A 39 2.95 11.46 -2.88
N ALA A 40 3.52 11.08 -4.03
CA ALA A 40 4.54 11.86 -4.70
C ALA A 40 3.88 12.96 -5.55
N GLY A 41 4.31 14.20 -5.36
CA GLY A 41 3.96 15.34 -6.19
C GLY A 41 5.20 15.99 -6.78
N VAL A 42 5.07 16.60 -7.96
CA VAL A 42 6.14 17.41 -8.55
C VAL A 42 5.96 18.85 -8.08
N ASN A 43 6.98 19.42 -7.43
CA ASN A 43 7.01 20.83 -7.05
C ASN A 43 8.24 21.53 -7.61
N GLY A 44 8.11 21.97 -8.86
CA GLY A 44 9.17 22.61 -9.63
C GLY A 44 10.29 21.63 -9.98
N GLU A 45 11.47 22.19 -10.21
CA GLU A 45 12.67 21.45 -10.56
C GLU A 45 13.76 21.66 -9.52
N LYS A 46 14.65 20.68 -9.39
CA LYS A 46 15.88 20.80 -8.61
C LYS A 46 17.06 20.40 -9.48
N GLN A 47 18.24 20.90 -9.13
CA GLN A 47 19.46 20.46 -9.79
C GLN A 47 19.76 19.00 -9.42
N LYS A 48 20.10 18.19 -10.43
CA LYS A 48 20.47 16.80 -10.28
C LYS A 48 21.77 16.69 -9.48
N ILE A 49 21.85 15.69 -8.62
CA ILE A 49 23.06 15.32 -7.89
C ILE A 49 23.55 13.94 -8.33
N ASP A 50 24.85 13.72 -8.28
CA ASP A 50 25.45 12.39 -8.48
C ASP A 50 25.30 11.51 -7.22
N GLU A 51 25.84 10.29 -7.28
CA GLU A 51 25.82 9.33 -6.17
C GLU A 51 26.59 9.81 -4.92
N ASN A 52 27.48 10.80 -5.07
CA ASN A 52 28.26 11.40 -3.99
C ASN A 52 27.64 12.71 -3.46
N GLY A 53 26.48 13.12 -3.98
CA GLY A 53 25.81 14.37 -3.59
C GLY A 53 26.37 15.63 -4.25
N GLN A 54 27.17 15.52 -5.32
CA GLN A 54 27.69 16.65 -6.08
C GLN A 54 26.68 17.11 -7.13
N LEU A 55 26.52 18.43 -7.29
CA LEU A 55 25.64 19.04 -8.28
C LEU A 55 26.14 18.79 -9.71
N LEU A 56 25.22 18.46 -10.62
CA LEU A 56 25.53 18.14 -12.02
C LEU A 56 25.17 19.29 -12.96
N TYR A 57 26.01 19.47 -13.98
CA TYR A 57 25.95 20.49 -15.02
C TYR A 57 26.06 19.84 -16.41
N LYS A 58 25.52 20.49 -17.42
CA LYS A 58 25.57 20.09 -18.83
C LYS A 58 26.95 20.45 -19.39
N GLY A 59 27.83 19.46 -19.50
CA GLY A 59 29.07 19.57 -20.27
C GLY A 59 28.80 19.34 -21.76
N ASP A 60 29.71 19.82 -22.62
CA ASP A 60 29.72 19.55 -24.06
C ASP A 60 28.32 19.62 -24.72
N LEU A 61 27.53 20.61 -24.33
CA LEU A 61 26.14 20.76 -24.76
C LEU A 61 26.09 21.00 -26.28
N THR A 62 25.39 20.11 -26.96
CA THR A 62 25.08 20.22 -28.40
C THR A 62 23.58 20.25 -28.58
N VAL A 63 23.11 21.08 -29.51
CA VAL A 63 21.69 21.20 -29.84
C VAL A 63 21.55 20.88 -31.33
N ASP A 64 20.70 19.92 -31.66
CA ASP A 64 20.44 19.55 -33.05
C ASP A 64 19.48 20.55 -33.75
N ASP A 65 19.27 20.36 -35.05
CA ASP A 65 18.40 21.22 -35.87
C ASP A 65 16.92 21.19 -35.42
N ASN A 66 16.52 20.22 -34.60
CA ASN A 66 15.17 20.10 -34.04
C ASN A 66 15.07 20.68 -32.61
N GLY A 67 16.16 21.22 -32.06
CA GLY A 67 16.23 21.75 -30.70
C GLY A 67 16.44 20.69 -29.62
N LEU A 68 16.83 19.47 -29.98
CA LEU A 68 17.14 18.42 -29.01
C LEU A 68 18.55 18.62 -28.45
N GLU A 69 18.64 18.72 -27.13
CA GLU A 69 19.89 18.86 -26.40
C GLU A 69 20.55 17.50 -26.13
N THR A 70 21.84 17.37 -26.42
CA THR A 70 22.69 16.25 -26.01
C THR A 70 23.90 16.79 -25.24
N TYR A 71 24.17 16.27 -24.04
CA TYR A 71 25.24 16.71 -23.16
C TYR A 71 25.77 15.56 -22.30
N ASN A 72 27.00 15.66 -21.80
CA ASN A 72 27.50 14.84 -20.71
C ASN A 72 27.23 15.51 -19.35
N GLU A 73 26.99 14.72 -18.32
CA GLU A 73 26.81 15.24 -16.96
C GLU A 73 28.19 15.39 -16.29
N VAL A 74 28.53 16.60 -15.86
CA VAL A 74 29.79 16.92 -15.18
C VAL A 74 29.53 17.60 -13.83
N THR A 75 30.45 17.48 -12.88
CA THR A 75 30.32 18.08 -11.55
C THR A 75 30.93 19.48 -11.45
N THR A 76 31.64 19.94 -12.48
CA THR A 76 32.23 21.28 -12.55
C THR A 76 31.22 22.30 -13.06
N ALA A 77 31.02 23.39 -12.32
CA ALA A 77 30.06 24.45 -12.69
C ALA A 77 30.52 25.34 -13.86
N ARG A 78 31.81 25.30 -14.20
CA ARG A 78 32.42 26.14 -15.24
C ARG A 78 33.54 25.42 -15.95
N ILE A 79 33.74 25.75 -17.21
CA ILE A 79 34.85 25.25 -18.03
C ILE A 79 35.72 26.41 -18.51
N ALA A 80 37.04 26.22 -18.52
CA ALA A 80 37.97 27.23 -18.99
C ALA A 80 37.96 27.29 -20.52
N THR A 81 37.68 28.47 -21.07
CA THR A 81 37.58 28.70 -22.52
C THR A 81 38.81 29.39 -23.12
N ALA A 82 39.63 30.02 -22.28
CA ALA A 82 40.93 30.55 -22.69
C ALA A 82 41.99 30.34 -21.60
N TRP A 83 43.22 30.11 -22.05
CA TRP A 83 44.38 29.81 -21.20
C TRP A 83 45.53 30.74 -21.55
N GLU A 84 46.22 31.23 -20.53
CA GLU A 84 47.47 31.97 -20.64
C GLU A 84 48.64 31.12 -20.13
N GLU A 85 49.76 31.14 -20.84
CA GLU A 85 51.00 30.51 -20.37
C GLU A 85 51.77 31.50 -19.50
N VAL A 86 51.86 31.18 -18.22
CA VAL A 86 52.65 31.94 -17.25
C VAL A 86 53.96 31.21 -17.05
N SER A 87 55.08 31.89 -17.28
CA SER A 87 56.42 31.38 -17.03
C SER A 87 56.96 31.95 -15.72
N GLN A 88 57.51 31.09 -14.88
CA GLN A 88 58.22 31.49 -13.68
C GLN A 88 59.67 31.01 -13.77
N ASP A 89 60.58 31.97 -13.81
CA ASP A 89 62.01 31.73 -13.89
C ASP A 89 62.62 31.70 -12.49
N TYR A 90 63.38 30.65 -12.20
CA TYR A 90 64.12 30.49 -10.96
C TYR A 90 65.55 30.10 -11.24
N ASN A 91 66.45 30.43 -10.31
CA ASN A 91 67.82 29.95 -10.32
C ASN A 91 67.93 28.83 -9.28
N LEU A 92 68.13 27.59 -9.75
CA LEU A 92 68.42 26.47 -8.88
C LEU A 92 69.87 26.59 -8.39
N VAL A 93 70.08 26.62 -7.09
CA VAL A 93 71.43 26.59 -6.51
C VAL A 93 71.87 25.12 -6.42
N ASN A 94 72.93 24.78 -7.15
CA ASN A 94 73.54 23.45 -7.14
C ASN A 94 74.39 23.26 -5.87
N GLU A 95 74.75 22.02 -5.56
CA GLU A 95 75.54 21.69 -4.35
C GLU A 95 76.94 22.33 -4.35
N ASP A 96 77.49 22.66 -5.52
CA ASP A 96 78.77 23.37 -5.67
C ASP A 96 78.65 24.90 -5.55
N GLY A 97 77.46 25.41 -5.25
CA GLY A 97 77.17 26.84 -5.13
C GLY A 97 76.97 27.58 -6.46
N SER A 98 77.07 26.89 -7.60
CA SER A 98 76.71 27.45 -8.90
C SER A 98 75.18 27.54 -9.08
N THR A 99 74.71 28.40 -9.98
CA THR A 99 73.27 28.55 -10.26
C THR A 99 72.92 28.10 -11.68
N THR A 100 71.89 27.26 -11.80
CA THR A 100 71.30 26.85 -13.08
C THR A 100 69.95 27.55 -13.26
N PRO A 101 69.73 28.34 -14.34
CA PRO A 101 68.42 28.90 -14.62
C PRO A 101 67.45 27.80 -15.05
N ILE A 102 66.25 27.79 -14.47
CA ILE A 102 65.15 26.88 -14.78
C ILE A 102 63.90 27.73 -15.00
N THR A 103 63.22 27.48 -16.12
CA THR A 103 61.91 28.06 -16.40
C THR A 103 60.83 27.02 -16.15
N ASN A 104 59.88 27.32 -15.27
CA ASN A 104 58.66 26.53 -15.11
C ASN A 104 57.52 27.21 -15.86
N LYS A 105 56.80 26.46 -16.70
CA LYS A 105 55.67 26.96 -17.49
C LYS A 105 54.38 26.33 -16.98
N ALA A 106 53.42 27.17 -16.60
CA ALA A 106 52.09 26.75 -16.20
C ALA A 106 51.04 27.41 -17.10
N LYS A 107 49.96 26.67 -17.41
CA LYS A 107 48.78 27.24 -18.05
C LYS A 107 47.77 27.64 -17.00
N VAL A 108 47.37 28.91 -16.99
CA VAL A 108 46.37 29.46 -16.09
C VAL A 108 45.15 29.87 -16.93
N ALA A 109 43.96 29.44 -16.50
CA ALA A 109 42.72 29.80 -17.19
C ALA A 109 42.40 31.29 -16.94
N ILE A 110 42.18 32.03 -18.01
CA ILE A 110 41.90 33.49 -17.99
C ILE A 110 40.47 33.83 -18.38
N ALA A 111 39.75 32.90 -19.01
CA ALA A 111 38.33 33.02 -19.31
C ALA A 111 37.60 31.72 -18.96
N TRP A 112 36.36 31.85 -18.51
CA TRP A 112 35.52 30.78 -18.03
C TRP A 112 34.12 30.94 -18.60
N ASP A 113 33.53 29.82 -19.01
CA ASP A 113 32.11 29.74 -19.34
C ASP A 113 31.39 28.96 -18.24
N ASP A 114 30.28 29.54 -17.74
CA ASP A 114 29.42 28.89 -16.77
C ASP A 114 28.56 27.82 -17.47
N LEU A 115 28.58 26.60 -16.95
CA LEU A 115 27.80 25.49 -17.47
C LEU A 115 26.37 25.54 -16.92
N GLN A 116 25.40 25.14 -17.74
CA GLN A 116 24.01 25.08 -17.33
C GLN A 116 23.78 23.92 -16.34
N PRO A 117 22.97 24.08 -15.28
CA PRO A 117 22.64 22.98 -14.39
C PRO A 117 21.78 21.91 -15.10
N VAL A 118 21.97 20.66 -14.71
CA VAL A 118 21.04 19.58 -15.09
C VAL A 118 19.85 19.64 -14.15
N MET A 119 18.68 20.03 -14.65
CA MET A 119 17.45 20.12 -13.87
C MET A 119 16.64 18.83 -13.97
N VAL A 120 16.11 18.36 -12.85
CA VAL A 120 15.20 17.21 -12.77
C VAL A 120 13.95 17.57 -11.96
N PRO A 121 12.81 16.88 -12.18
CA PRO A 121 11.61 17.11 -11.38
C PRO A 121 11.89 16.97 -9.88
N ASN A 122 11.48 17.98 -9.11
CA ASN A 122 11.59 17.94 -7.66
C ASN A 122 10.39 17.19 -7.08
N ILE A 123 10.58 15.89 -6.80
CA ILE A 123 9.57 15.05 -6.17
C ILE A 123 9.51 15.35 -4.68
N ILE A 124 8.37 15.86 -4.22
CA ILE A 124 8.04 16.02 -2.81
C ILE A 124 6.97 15.01 -2.41
N TYR A 125 7.03 14.57 -1.17
CA TYR A 125 6.05 13.63 -0.61
C TYR A 125 5.11 14.37 0.34
N SER A 126 3.82 14.20 0.15
CA SER A 126 2.79 14.74 1.03
C SER A 126 1.92 13.61 1.57
N ALA A 127 1.61 13.66 2.86
CA ALA A 127 0.60 12.78 3.45
C ALA A 127 -0.80 13.28 3.07
N VAL A 128 -1.64 12.37 2.57
CA VAL A 128 -3.05 12.63 2.28
C VAL A 128 -3.90 11.61 3.03
N SER A 129 -4.94 12.09 3.69
CA SER A 129 -5.88 11.24 4.41
C SER A 129 -7.07 10.81 3.54
N PHE A 130 -7.68 9.69 3.91
CA PHE A 130 -8.92 9.23 3.26
C PHE A 130 -10.05 10.26 3.38
N ALA A 131 -10.14 10.97 4.50
CA ALA A 131 -11.14 12.01 4.70
C ALA A 131 -10.97 13.20 3.74
N GLU A 132 -9.74 13.49 3.30
CA GLU A 132 -9.44 14.60 2.39
C GLU A 132 -9.63 14.21 0.92
N GLN A 133 -9.10 13.05 0.51
CA GLN A 133 -9.16 12.59 -0.89
C GLN A 133 -9.44 11.08 -1.01
N PRO A 134 -10.70 10.64 -0.82
CA PRO A 134 -11.10 9.24 -0.88
C PRO A 134 -10.71 8.53 -2.18
N SER A 135 -10.82 9.22 -3.32
CA SER A 135 -10.58 8.68 -4.66
C SER A 135 -9.15 8.21 -4.90
N LEU A 136 -8.20 8.59 -4.05
CA LEU A 136 -6.83 8.12 -4.14
C LEU A 136 -6.65 6.74 -3.53
N PHE A 137 -7.59 6.24 -2.72
CA PHE A 137 -7.44 5.00 -1.99
C PHE A 137 -7.97 3.79 -2.77
N THR A 138 -7.35 2.64 -2.55
CA THR A 138 -7.77 1.35 -3.13
C THR A 138 -8.54 0.51 -2.13
N PHE A 139 -9.23 -0.52 -2.61
CA PHE A 139 -9.89 -1.50 -1.76
C PHE A 139 -8.95 -2.11 -0.71
N ASP A 140 -7.78 -2.61 -1.11
CA ASP A 140 -6.84 -3.26 -0.20
C ASP A 140 -6.38 -2.33 0.94
N GLU A 141 -6.12 -1.05 0.63
CA GLU A 141 -5.74 -0.04 1.62
C GLU A 141 -6.86 0.18 2.65
N LEU A 142 -8.12 0.21 2.20
CA LEU A 142 -9.26 0.43 3.08
C LEU A 142 -9.69 -0.83 3.82
N ASN A 143 -9.54 -2.01 3.22
CA ASN A 143 -9.79 -3.28 3.89
C ASN A 143 -8.75 -3.53 5.00
N ALA A 144 -7.47 -3.27 4.73
CA ALA A 144 -6.44 -3.32 5.77
C ALA A 144 -6.75 -2.35 6.93
N ALA A 145 -7.21 -1.13 6.61
CA ALA A 145 -7.63 -0.16 7.62
C ALA A 145 -8.89 -0.64 8.40
N LYS A 146 -9.83 -1.31 7.74
CA LYS A 146 -11.01 -1.93 8.35
C LYS A 146 -10.60 -3.01 9.35
N CYS A 147 -9.73 -3.94 8.97
CA CYS A 147 -9.19 -4.97 9.87
C CYS A 147 -8.50 -4.36 11.09
N ALA A 148 -7.65 -3.34 10.91
CA ALA A 148 -7.03 -2.64 12.04
C ALA A 148 -8.05 -1.92 12.94
N SER A 149 -9.13 -1.38 12.35
CA SER A 149 -10.21 -0.75 13.11
C SER A 149 -11.03 -1.74 13.93
N LEU A 150 -11.18 -2.98 13.44
CA LEU A 150 -11.83 -4.08 14.16
C LEU A 150 -11.04 -4.42 15.41
N GLU A 151 -9.74 -4.70 15.28
CA GLU A 151 -8.86 -4.99 16.42
C GLU A 151 -8.89 -3.89 17.49
N LYS A 152 -8.84 -2.62 17.06
CA LYS A 152 -8.88 -1.47 17.97
C LYS A 152 -10.22 -1.35 18.71
N SER A 153 -11.32 -1.66 18.03
CA SER A 153 -12.67 -1.56 18.58
C SER A 153 -12.96 -2.70 19.57
N TYR A 154 -12.47 -3.91 19.27
CA TYR A 154 -12.52 -5.06 20.17
C TYR A 154 -11.31 -5.10 21.10
N LYS A 155 -11.16 -4.06 21.93
CA LYS A 155 -10.00 -3.87 22.83
C LYS A 155 -9.57 -5.15 23.55
N GLY A 156 -8.30 -5.49 23.39
CA GLY A 156 -7.67 -6.62 24.07
C GLY A 156 -7.94 -7.98 23.41
N LYS A 157 -8.49 -7.99 22.20
CA LYS A 157 -8.63 -9.20 21.36
C LYS A 157 -7.80 -9.05 20.10
N LEU A 158 -7.32 -10.18 19.59
CA LEU A 158 -6.61 -10.26 18.31
C LEU A 158 -7.58 -10.72 17.22
N LEU A 159 -7.50 -10.15 16.02
CA LEU A 159 -8.25 -10.65 14.86
C LEU A 159 -7.49 -11.86 14.28
N LEU A 160 -8.05 -13.05 14.49
CA LEU A 160 -7.42 -14.32 14.10
C LEU A 160 -7.79 -14.75 12.69
N TYR A 161 -8.98 -14.35 12.24
CA TYR A 161 -9.49 -14.67 10.92
C TYR A 161 -10.46 -13.58 10.47
N TYR A 162 -10.44 -13.26 9.18
CA TYR A 162 -11.39 -12.36 8.56
C TYR A 162 -11.60 -12.78 7.10
N ASP A 163 -12.86 -12.82 6.67
CA ASP A 163 -13.23 -13.12 5.28
C ASP A 163 -14.45 -12.27 4.89
N GLU A 164 -14.30 -11.56 3.77
CA GLU A 164 -15.36 -10.84 3.08
C GLU A 164 -15.48 -11.21 1.60
N ASP A 165 -14.50 -11.95 1.05
CA ASP A 165 -14.47 -12.37 -0.35
C ASP A 165 -15.21 -13.70 -0.55
N PHE A 166 -15.25 -14.52 0.49
CA PHE A 166 -15.93 -15.81 0.55
C PHE A 166 -15.50 -16.82 -0.53
N SER A 167 -14.19 -16.96 -0.70
CA SER A 167 -13.60 -17.94 -1.62
C SER A 167 -14.20 -19.34 -1.41
N LEU A 168 -14.68 -19.97 -2.50
CA LEU A 168 -15.39 -21.26 -2.46
C LEU A 168 -14.62 -22.37 -1.73
N GLU A 169 -13.30 -22.36 -1.79
CA GLU A 169 -12.41 -23.31 -1.11
C GLU A 169 -12.47 -23.24 0.42
N ASN A 170 -12.91 -22.10 0.98
CA ASN A 170 -13.11 -21.91 2.42
C ASN A 170 -14.41 -22.54 2.91
N PHE A 171 -15.24 -23.13 2.04
CA PHE A 171 -16.56 -23.63 2.39
C PHE A 171 -16.78 -25.10 2.03
N ALA A 172 -17.63 -25.75 2.82
CA ALA A 172 -17.89 -27.17 2.69
C ALA A 172 -18.96 -27.45 1.63
N VAL A 173 -18.64 -28.38 0.71
CA VAL A 173 -19.50 -28.78 -0.42
C VAL A 173 -20.64 -29.73 -0.03
N ASP A 174 -20.57 -30.35 1.14
CA ASP A 174 -21.52 -31.36 1.63
C ASP A 174 -22.89 -30.80 2.06
N LEU A 175 -23.02 -29.47 2.17
CA LEU A 175 -24.28 -28.81 2.51
C LEU A 175 -25.08 -28.34 1.27
N ALA A 176 -24.62 -28.69 0.06
CA ALA A 176 -25.03 -28.13 -1.24
C ALA A 176 -26.52 -28.22 -1.60
N GLU A 177 -27.27 -29.22 -1.15
CA GLU A 177 -28.65 -29.45 -1.62
C GLU A 177 -29.65 -28.35 -1.19
N HIS A 178 -29.27 -27.50 -0.22
CA HIS A 178 -29.97 -26.26 0.17
C HIS A 178 -28.98 -25.13 0.51
N ALA A 179 -27.75 -25.23 -0.02
CA ALA A 179 -26.63 -24.37 0.36
C ALA A 179 -26.80 -22.96 -0.19
N ALA A 180 -26.11 -22.03 0.47
CA ALA A 180 -25.91 -20.69 -0.04
C ALA A 180 -25.42 -20.68 -1.50
N ASN A 181 -25.84 -19.68 -2.26
CA ASN A 181 -25.08 -19.23 -3.40
C ASN A 181 -23.87 -18.45 -2.87
N MET A 182 -22.68 -19.02 -3.08
CA MET A 182 -21.40 -18.43 -2.68
C MET A 182 -20.79 -17.80 -3.93
N GLY A 183 -20.61 -16.48 -3.91
CA GLY A 183 -20.05 -15.72 -5.02
C GLY A 183 -19.11 -14.61 -4.52
N ASP A 184 -18.42 -13.96 -5.46
CA ASP A 184 -17.40 -12.91 -5.23
C ASP A 184 -17.90 -11.81 -4.27
N GLY A 185 -17.68 -11.97 -2.96
CA GLY A 185 -17.99 -10.98 -1.94
C GLY A 185 -19.34 -11.11 -1.22
N VAL A 186 -20.12 -12.19 -1.41
CA VAL A 186 -21.34 -12.42 -0.61
C VAL A 186 -21.70 -13.91 -0.47
N ILE A 187 -22.19 -14.28 0.71
CA ILE A 187 -22.88 -15.56 0.94
C ILE A 187 -24.39 -15.30 0.89
N ALA A 188 -25.07 -15.76 -0.15
CA ALA A 188 -26.53 -15.69 -0.26
C ALA A 188 -27.17 -17.00 0.20
N LEU A 189 -27.61 -17.06 1.45
CA LEU A 189 -28.28 -18.21 2.06
C LEU A 189 -29.73 -18.32 1.58
N HIS A 190 -30.08 -19.46 0.98
CA HIS A 190 -31.47 -19.81 0.65
C HIS A 190 -32.38 -19.80 1.90
N PRO A 191 -33.71 -19.67 1.74
CA PRO A 191 -34.67 -19.85 2.83
C PRO A 191 -34.39 -21.12 3.62
N ARG A 192 -34.22 -21.00 4.94
CA ARG A 192 -33.83 -22.10 5.85
C ARG A 192 -32.51 -22.83 5.51
N GLY A 193 -31.75 -22.27 4.57
CA GLY A 193 -30.48 -22.79 4.09
C GLY A 193 -29.37 -22.62 5.11
N LYS A 194 -28.31 -23.41 4.91
CA LYS A 194 -27.14 -23.43 5.78
C LYS A 194 -25.88 -23.46 4.94
N CYS A 195 -24.84 -22.78 5.42
CA CYS A 195 -23.50 -22.87 4.88
C CYS A 195 -22.53 -23.10 6.04
N ARG A 196 -21.47 -23.87 5.81
CA ARG A 196 -20.41 -24.11 6.79
C ARG A 196 -19.07 -23.94 6.12
N THR A 197 -18.14 -23.34 6.83
CA THR A 197 -16.74 -23.26 6.41
C THR A 197 -16.11 -24.66 6.39
N VAL A 198 -14.97 -24.79 5.72
CA VAL A 198 -13.98 -25.80 6.06
C VAL A 198 -13.38 -25.49 7.44
N LYS A 199 -12.47 -26.33 7.92
CA LYS A 199 -11.81 -26.06 9.20
C LYS A 199 -10.86 -24.87 9.05
N LEU A 200 -11.18 -23.76 9.68
CA LEU A 200 -10.40 -22.52 9.63
C LEU A 200 -9.29 -22.54 10.69
N PRO A 201 -8.02 -22.36 10.33
CA PRO A 201 -6.94 -22.22 11.30
C PRO A 201 -7.03 -20.86 12.00
N LEU A 202 -6.76 -20.83 13.31
CA LEU A 202 -6.77 -19.61 14.13
C LEU A 202 -5.37 -19.09 14.47
N GLY A 203 -4.33 -19.91 14.28
CA GLY A 203 -2.95 -19.56 14.62
C GLY A 203 -2.63 -19.64 16.12
N GLU A 204 -3.63 -19.63 17.00
CA GLU A 204 -3.50 -19.84 18.44
C GLU A 204 -4.67 -20.66 19.01
N SER A 205 -4.43 -21.29 20.17
CA SER A 205 -5.43 -22.11 20.85
C SER A 205 -6.32 -21.25 21.73
N VAL A 206 -7.62 -21.21 21.41
CA VAL A 206 -8.59 -20.33 22.08
C VAL A 206 -9.79 -21.14 22.56
N ASP A 207 -10.33 -20.80 23.73
CA ASP A 207 -11.55 -21.41 24.26
C ASP A 207 -12.76 -20.45 24.20
N LYS A 208 -12.53 -19.17 23.96
CA LYS A 208 -13.57 -18.16 23.76
C LYS A 208 -13.33 -17.42 22.46
N VAL A 209 -14.38 -17.36 21.65
CA VAL A 209 -14.38 -16.65 20.36
C VAL A 209 -15.37 -15.50 20.43
N GLN A 210 -14.94 -14.34 19.95
CA GLN A 210 -15.81 -13.24 19.55
C GLN A 210 -15.97 -13.26 18.05
N LEU A 211 -17.22 -13.28 17.59
CA LEU A 211 -17.57 -13.12 16.20
C LEU A 211 -17.81 -11.65 15.89
N TYR A 212 -17.15 -11.17 14.85
CA TYR A 212 -17.58 -10.03 14.07
C TYR A 212 -18.42 -10.53 12.89
N LEU A 213 -19.61 -9.97 12.67
CA LEU A 213 -20.52 -10.41 11.62
C LEU A 213 -21.19 -9.21 10.95
N GLU A 214 -21.06 -9.13 9.63
CA GLU A 214 -21.86 -8.27 8.77
C GLU A 214 -22.83 -9.14 8.00
N ALA A 215 -24.09 -9.15 8.41
CA ALA A 215 -25.13 -9.95 7.78
C ALA A 215 -26.49 -9.27 7.91
N GLN A 216 -27.44 -9.67 7.06
CA GLN A 216 -28.83 -9.29 7.23
C GLN A 216 -29.45 -9.99 8.46
N ASP A 217 -30.46 -9.35 9.06
CA ASP A 217 -31.23 -9.94 10.17
C ASP A 217 -31.82 -11.31 9.77
N GLY A 218 -31.78 -12.26 10.71
CA GLY A 218 -32.24 -13.63 10.50
C GLY A 218 -31.13 -14.63 10.13
N ILE A 219 -29.88 -14.24 10.28
CA ILE A 219 -28.73 -15.15 10.27
C ILE A 219 -28.33 -15.50 11.71
N THR A 220 -28.23 -16.80 11.98
CA THR A 220 -27.64 -17.33 13.22
C THR A 220 -26.31 -18.00 12.90
N VAL A 221 -25.38 -17.93 13.86
CA VAL A 221 -24.02 -18.46 13.69
C VAL A 221 -23.68 -19.43 14.80
N GLU A 222 -23.06 -20.55 14.43
CA GLU A 222 -22.51 -21.54 15.35
C GLU A 222 -21.03 -21.74 15.06
N VAL A 223 -20.21 -21.92 16.11
CA VAL A 223 -18.76 -22.12 16.01
C VAL A 223 -18.35 -23.34 16.81
N GLY A 224 -17.43 -24.16 16.29
CA GLY A 224 -16.91 -25.30 17.05
C GLY A 224 -15.68 -25.96 16.43
N ALA A 225 -14.89 -26.65 17.26
CA ALA A 225 -13.72 -27.40 16.82
C ALA A 225 -14.06 -28.66 16.00
N ALA A 226 -15.30 -29.14 16.09
CA ALA A 226 -15.81 -30.31 15.36
C ALA A 226 -17.22 -30.05 14.83
N VAL A 227 -17.51 -30.54 13.63
CA VAL A 227 -18.81 -30.35 12.92
C VAL A 227 -20.01 -30.83 13.75
N GLY A 228 -19.84 -31.88 14.55
CA GLY A 228 -20.89 -32.45 15.40
C GLY A 228 -21.10 -31.74 16.74
N ASN A 229 -20.28 -30.74 17.07
CA ASN A 229 -20.31 -30.05 18.36
C ASN A 229 -20.06 -28.54 18.16
N LEU A 230 -20.98 -27.89 17.45
CA LEU A 230 -20.97 -26.44 17.28
C LEU A 230 -21.72 -25.78 18.43
N THR A 231 -21.21 -24.65 18.90
CA THR A 231 -21.79 -23.82 19.94
C THR A 231 -22.39 -22.58 19.31
N ALA A 232 -23.62 -22.22 19.69
CA ALA A 232 -24.26 -21.00 19.19
C ALA A 232 -23.48 -19.75 19.65
N VAL A 233 -23.34 -18.80 18.73
CA VAL A 233 -22.82 -17.46 19.03
C VAL A 233 -23.98 -16.63 19.60
N VAL A 234 -23.86 -16.21 20.85
CA VAL A 234 -24.85 -15.40 21.57
C VAL A 234 -24.19 -14.10 21.98
N ASP A 235 -24.86 -12.97 21.75
CA ASP A 235 -24.33 -11.63 21.99
C ASP A 235 -22.93 -11.43 21.35
N GLY A 236 -22.75 -12.03 20.17
CA GLY A 236 -21.52 -11.96 19.38
C GLY A 236 -20.38 -12.84 19.90
N ALA A 237 -20.56 -13.67 20.94
CA ALA A 237 -19.51 -14.54 21.46
C ALA A 237 -19.95 -16.01 21.58
N ALA A 238 -18.98 -16.92 21.52
CA ALA A 238 -19.17 -18.34 21.79
C ALA A 238 -18.04 -18.85 22.71
N GLN A 239 -18.42 -19.65 23.71
CA GLN A 239 -17.47 -20.40 24.54
C GLN A 239 -17.37 -21.81 23.98
N LEU A 240 -16.17 -22.19 23.53
CA LEU A 240 -15.89 -23.54 23.08
C LEU A 240 -15.80 -24.50 24.28
N PRO A 241 -16.22 -25.77 24.14
CA PRO A 241 -16.11 -26.77 25.20
C PRO A 241 -14.66 -27.06 25.64
N SER A 242 -13.70 -26.85 24.75
CA SER A 242 -12.26 -26.97 24.98
C SER A 242 -11.52 -26.00 24.06
N ALA A 243 -10.33 -25.57 24.49
CA ALA A 243 -9.47 -24.73 23.65
C ALA A 243 -9.15 -25.42 22.31
N ALA A 244 -9.15 -24.65 21.23
CA ALA A 244 -8.95 -25.14 19.86
C ALA A 244 -8.13 -24.16 19.05
N ASP A 245 -7.26 -24.68 18.19
CA ASP A 245 -6.40 -23.95 17.25
C ASP A 245 -7.03 -23.77 15.86
N ALA A 246 -8.19 -24.40 15.63
CA ALA A 246 -8.94 -24.33 14.39
C ALA A 246 -10.43 -24.64 14.63
N VAL A 247 -11.31 -23.95 13.90
CA VAL A 247 -12.77 -24.01 14.10
C VAL A 247 -13.53 -24.12 12.79
N TYR A 248 -14.75 -24.63 12.87
CA TYR A 248 -15.77 -24.53 11.83
C TYR A 248 -16.74 -23.42 12.22
N ILE A 249 -17.21 -22.66 11.23
CA ILE A 249 -18.32 -21.72 11.39
C ILE A 249 -19.49 -22.19 10.54
N ARG A 250 -20.69 -22.20 11.11
CA ARG A 250 -21.93 -22.46 10.38
C ARG A 250 -22.83 -21.24 10.43
N PHE A 251 -23.26 -20.79 9.26
CA PHE A 251 -24.30 -19.78 9.09
C PHE A 251 -25.61 -20.48 8.77
N THR A 252 -26.68 -20.09 9.47
CA THR A 252 -28.03 -20.62 9.25
C THR A 252 -29.00 -19.46 9.03
N ASN A 253 -29.68 -19.46 7.90
CA ASN A 253 -30.81 -18.58 7.65
C ASN A 253 -32.04 -19.12 8.40
N THR A 254 -32.60 -18.34 9.32
CA THR A 254 -33.77 -18.74 10.12
C THR A 254 -35.09 -18.26 9.51
N THR A 255 -35.05 -17.68 8.32
CA THR A 255 -36.20 -17.05 7.66
C THR A 255 -36.61 -17.79 6.40
N ASP A 256 -37.80 -17.43 5.88
CA ASP A 256 -38.37 -17.99 4.65
C ASP A 256 -38.00 -17.18 3.38
N SER A 257 -37.07 -16.22 3.49
CA SER A 257 -36.54 -15.42 2.38
C SER A 257 -35.04 -15.60 2.25
N TYR A 258 -34.44 -15.20 1.12
CA TYR A 258 -32.99 -15.14 1.00
C TYR A 258 -32.39 -14.17 2.02
N LYS A 259 -31.20 -14.50 2.49
CA LYS A 259 -30.41 -13.66 3.41
C LYS A 259 -28.96 -13.66 3.01
N GLU A 260 -28.32 -12.52 3.24
CA GLU A 260 -26.93 -12.29 2.82
C GLU A 260 -26.02 -12.15 4.04
N VAL A 261 -24.83 -12.72 3.93
CA VAL A 261 -23.68 -12.45 4.80
C VAL A 261 -22.62 -11.74 3.95
N TYR A 262 -22.16 -10.59 4.43
CA TYR A 262 -21.25 -9.68 3.73
C TYR A 262 -19.82 -9.78 4.23
N ALA A 263 -19.61 -10.08 5.52
CA ALA A 263 -18.29 -10.36 6.07
C ALA A 263 -18.42 -11.10 7.41
N PHE A 264 -17.38 -11.81 7.82
CA PHE A 264 -17.21 -12.20 9.22
C PHE A 264 -15.73 -12.18 9.64
N GLY A 265 -15.52 -12.05 10.93
CA GLY A 265 -14.20 -12.19 11.55
C GLY A 265 -14.28 -12.94 12.87
N ILE A 266 -13.19 -13.63 13.21
CA ILE A 266 -12.99 -14.32 14.48
C ILE A 266 -11.95 -13.54 15.27
N LEU A 267 -12.31 -13.14 16.48
CA LEU A 267 -11.41 -12.53 17.44
C LEU A 267 -11.33 -13.36 18.71
N ALA A 268 -10.18 -13.37 19.38
CA ALA A 268 -10.00 -14.00 20.69
C ALA A 268 -9.22 -13.10 21.64
#